data_AF-A0A965NM00-F1
#
_entry.id   AF-A0A965NM00-F1
#
_cell.length_a   1.000
_cell.length_b   1.000
_cell.length_c   1.000
_cell.angle_alpha   90.00
_cell.angle_beta   90.00
_cell.angle_gamma   90.00
#
_symmetry.space_group_name_H-M   'P 1'
#
loop_
_entity.id
_entity.type
_entity.pdbx_description
1 polymer ?
#
loop_
_entity_poly.entity_id
_entity_poly.type
_entity_poly.pdbx_seq_one_letter_code
_entity_poly.pdbx_strand_id
1 'polypeptide(L)'
;MKKIMKKYTKPRIPKKYMDRASESYSRDSAYKNAYALKLALKHDATFRNKYELYVAHRPTKTPSLTRWLKEEWIQVRPYLKNKSIVACGEKTKTKGKACRPLRRVAQSTPITLPEMLKKISKAAIMKEVIKKEKNPNYRMQWSKLVKA
;
A
#
# COMPACT_ATOMS: atom_id res chain seq x y z
N MET A 1 20.20 36.31 -5.77
CA MET A 1 20.54 35.43 -4.62
C MET A 1 19.97 34.03 -4.84
N LYS A 2 20.81 33.00 -5.03
CA LYS A 2 20.34 31.59 -5.07
C LYS A 2 20.09 31.15 -3.63
N LYS A 3 18.83 30.98 -3.22
CA LYS A 3 18.49 30.33 -1.93
C LYS A 3 19.11 28.93 -1.93
N ILE A 4 20.13 28.73 -1.11
CA ILE A 4 20.69 27.40 -0.83
C ILE A 4 19.58 26.63 -0.12
N MET A 5 18.86 25.78 -0.85
CA MET A 5 17.90 24.86 -0.23
C MET A 5 18.68 23.95 0.71
N LYS A 6 18.47 24.08 2.03
CA LYS A 6 18.98 23.10 3.01
C LYS A 6 18.52 21.72 2.55
N LYS A 7 19.49 20.83 2.27
CA LYS A 7 19.23 19.48 1.78
C LYS A 7 18.83 18.62 2.97
N TYR A 8 17.54 18.59 3.31
CA TYR A 8 17.03 17.70 4.35
C TYR A 8 17.16 16.25 3.89
N THR A 9 17.93 15.46 4.62
CA THR A 9 18.07 14.02 4.37
C THR A 9 16.84 13.28 4.87
N LYS A 10 16.43 12.22 4.16
CA LYS A 10 15.32 11.38 4.58
C LYS A 10 15.69 10.71 5.91
N PRO A 11 14.94 10.92 7.01
CA PRO A 11 15.24 10.25 8.26
C PRO A 11 15.02 8.74 8.12
N ARG A 12 15.95 7.95 8.67
CA ARG A 12 15.83 6.50 8.71
C ARG A 12 14.78 6.10 9.73
N ILE A 13 13.89 5.16 9.37
CA ILE A 13 12.88 4.61 10.29
C ILE A 13 13.63 3.89 11.44
N PRO A 14 13.34 4.21 12.72
CA PRO A 14 13.98 3.54 13.86
C PRO A 14 13.81 2.02 13.81
N LYS A 15 14.86 1.28 14.19
CA LYS A 15 14.91 -0.19 14.11
C LYS A 15 13.73 -0.86 14.85
N LYS A 16 13.36 -0.35 16.03
CA LYS A 16 12.20 -0.83 16.81
C LYS A 16 10.88 -0.92 16.01
N TYR A 17 10.65 -0.03 15.04
CA TYR A 17 9.44 -0.08 14.19
C TYR A 17 9.60 -0.99 12.98
N MET A 18 10.83 -1.19 12.50
CA MET A 18 11.14 -2.17 11.46
C MET A 18 11.01 -3.60 11.99
N ASP A 19 11.42 -3.83 13.25
CA ASP A 19 11.32 -5.12 13.91
C ASP A 19 9.85 -5.49 14.13
N ARG A 20 9.04 -4.57 14.70
CA ARG A 20 7.58 -4.74 14.79
C ARG A 20 6.91 -4.99 13.44
N ALA A 21 7.36 -4.32 12.38
CA ALA A 21 6.85 -4.59 11.04
C ALA A 21 7.24 -5.99 10.53
N SER A 22 8.34 -6.56 10.99
CA SER A 22 8.77 -7.91 10.60
C SER A 22 7.88 -9.00 11.18
N GLU A 23 7.22 -8.75 12.32
CA GLU A 23 6.24 -9.66 12.92
C GLU A 23 5.01 -9.83 12.00
N SER A 24 4.55 -8.75 11.36
CA SER A 24 3.37 -8.78 10.48
C SER A 24 3.73 -9.05 9.00
N TYR A 25 4.96 -8.75 8.58
CA TYR A 25 5.40 -8.81 7.18
C TYR A 25 6.70 -9.60 7.04
N SER A 26 6.63 -10.81 6.44
CA SER A 26 7.79 -11.71 6.31
C SER A 26 8.82 -11.34 5.25
N ARG A 27 8.50 -10.41 4.34
CA ARG A 27 9.39 -9.99 3.25
C ARG A 27 9.67 -8.50 3.33
N ASP A 28 10.91 -8.12 3.03
CA ASP A 28 11.27 -6.74 2.80
C ASP A 28 10.54 -6.23 1.57
N SER A 29 9.56 -5.37 1.83
CA SER A 29 8.60 -4.89 0.85
C SER A 29 8.26 -3.44 1.11
N ALA A 30 7.73 -2.76 0.08
CA ALA A 30 7.19 -1.42 0.24
C ALA A 30 6.12 -1.35 1.35
N TYR A 31 5.32 -2.42 1.52
CA TYR A 31 4.31 -2.52 2.58
C TYR A 31 4.92 -2.61 3.98
N LYS A 32 5.96 -3.42 4.17
CA LYS A 32 6.69 -3.49 5.45
C LYS A 32 7.24 -2.12 5.84
N ASN A 33 7.90 -1.45 4.89
CA ASN A 33 8.42 -0.10 5.10
C ASN A 33 7.30 0.94 5.36
N ALA A 34 6.16 0.82 4.69
CA ALA A 34 5.00 1.69 4.91
C ALA A 34 4.42 1.51 6.30
N TYR A 35 4.27 0.27 6.74
CA TYR A 35 3.76 -0.06 8.05
C TYR A 35 4.71 0.40 9.15
N ALA A 36 6.02 0.15 9.01
CA ALA A 36 7.03 0.65 9.93
C ALA A 36 7.01 2.20 10.01
N LEU A 37 6.89 2.87 8.86
CA LEU A 37 6.75 4.33 8.82
C LEU A 37 5.47 4.79 9.54
N LYS A 38 4.33 4.12 9.31
CA LYS A 38 3.07 4.42 10.00
C LYS A 38 3.21 4.31 11.51
N LEU A 39 3.83 3.23 12.00
CA LEU A 39 4.08 3.04 13.42
C LEU A 39 5.00 4.13 13.99
N ALA A 40 6.06 4.47 13.27
CA ALA A 40 6.99 5.52 13.69
C ALA A 40 6.32 6.89 13.77
N LEU A 41 5.54 7.27 12.75
CA LEU A 41 4.79 8.53 12.74
C LEU A 41 3.72 8.60 13.83
N LYS A 42 3.15 7.45 14.24
CA LYS A 42 2.12 7.38 15.29
C LYS A 42 2.72 7.43 16.70
N HIS A 43 3.88 6.84 16.92
CA HIS A 43 4.40 6.55 18.26
C HIS A 43 5.75 7.22 18.59
N ASP A 44 6.35 7.97 17.67
CA ASP A 44 7.65 8.63 17.87
C ASP A 44 7.57 10.10 17.44
N ALA A 45 7.29 11.00 18.38
CA ALA A 45 7.13 12.43 18.10
C ALA A 45 8.42 13.05 17.49
N THR A 46 9.59 12.63 17.98
CA THR A 46 10.89 13.09 17.47
C THR A 46 11.10 12.69 16.01
N PHE A 47 10.83 11.42 15.67
CA PHE A 47 10.90 10.97 14.29
C PHE A 47 9.86 11.68 13.42
N ARG A 48 8.63 11.83 13.91
CA ARG A 48 7.55 12.53 13.21
C ARG A 48 7.96 13.95 12.82
N ASN A 49 8.47 14.75 13.76
CA ASN A 49 8.92 16.13 13.49
C ASN A 49 10.02 16.18 12.43
N LYS A 50 11.02 15.28 12.52
CA LYS A 50 12.09 15.18 11.51
C LYS A 50 11.55 14.79 10.13
N TYR A 51 10.59 13.87 10.09
CA TYR A 51 9.98 13.40 8.85
C TYR A 51 9.10 14.46 8.19
N GLU A 52 8.31 15.21 8.97
CA GLU A 52 7.48 16.32 8.48
C GLU A 52 8.35 17.44 7.89
N LEU A 53 9.45 17.81 8.56
CA LEU A 53 10.44 18.75 8.01
C LEU A 53 11.04 18.27 6.69
N TYR A 54 11.40 16.98 6.60
CA TYR A 54 11.89 16.39 5.35
C TYR A 54 10.84 16.46 4.23
N VAL A 55 9.57 16.14 4.51
CA VAL A 55 8.49 16.17 3.52
C VAL A 55 8.22 17.59 3.03
N ALA A 56 8.21 18.58 3.92
CA ALA A 56 7.97 19.99 3.58
C ALA A 56 9.00 20.56 2.57
N HIS A 57 10.22 20.03 2.58
CA HIS A 57 11.32 20.50 1.73
C HIS A 57 11.59 19.60 0.52
N ARG A 58 10.79 18.55 0.30
CA ARG A 58 10.98 17.62 -0.81
C ARG A 58 10.22 18.09 -2.05
N PRO A 59 10.84 18.16 -3.25
CA PRO A 59 10.11 18.43 -4.48
C PRO A 59 9.03 17.35 -4.71
N THR A 60 7.81 17.79 -4.98
CA THR A 60 6.53 17.04 -4.99
C THR A 60 6.37 15.98 -6.09
N LYS A 61 7.47 15.50 -6.70
CA LYS A 61 7.42 14.71 -7.95
C LYS A 61 7.07 13.22 -7.78
N THR A 62 7.01 12.66 -6.56
CA THR A 62 6.72 11.22 -6.38
C THR A 62 5.58 10.97 -5.39
N PRO A 63 4.67 10.03 -5.68
CA PRO A 63 3.71 9.51 -4.71
C PRO A 63 4.41 9.15 -3.40
N SER A 64 3.99 9.78 -2.31
CA SER A 64 4.53 9.44 -1.00
C SER A 64 3.99 8.08 -0.55
N LEU A 65 4.79 7.36 0.25
CA LEU A 65 4.35 6.15 0.94
C LEU A 65 3.09 6.42 1.80
N THR A 66 2.95 7.66 2.27
CA THR A 66 1.76 8.19 2.93
C THR A 66 0.51 8.09 2.07
N ARG A 67 0.59 8.31 0.75
CA ARG A 67 -0.55 8.14 -0.16
C ARG A 67 -1.03 6.70 -0.17
N TRP A 68 -0.11 5.74 -0.30
CA TRP A 68 -0.45 4.31 -0.29
C TRP A 68 -1.11 3.89 1.03
N LEU A 69 -0.68 4.47 2.16
CA LEU A 69 -1.33 4.24 3.45
C LEU A 69 -2.77 4.80 3.49
N LYS A 70 -2.99 6.00 2.95
CA LYS A 70 -4.32 6.63 2.87
C LYS A 70 -5.26 5.90 1.90
N GLU A 71 -4.72 5.26 0.87
CA GLU A 71 -5.48 4.47 -0.12
C GLU A 71 -6.02 3.15 0.45
N GLU A 72 -5.50 2.69 1.60
CA GLU A 72 -5.93 1.46 2.29
C GLU A 72 -5.90 0.24 1.37
N TRP A 73 -4.69 -0.17 0.95
CA TRP A 73 -4.50 -1.33 0.08
C TRP A 73 -4.74 -2.65 0.82
N ILE A 74 -5.72 -3.41 0.35
CA ILE A 74 -6.14 -4.69 0.95
C ILE A 74 -6.01 -5.87 0.00
N GLN A 75 -6.03 -7.07 0.56
CA GLN A 75 -6.16 -8.31 -0.19
C GLN A 75 -7.59 -8.47 -0.70
N VAL A 76 -7.74 -8.78 -1.99
CA VAL A 76 -9.06 -8.86 -2.62
C VAL A 76 -9.84 -10.11 -2.18
N ARG A 77 -9.20 -11.28 -2.06
CA ARG A 77 -9.91 -12.54 -1.74
C ARG A 77 -10.65 -12.51 -0.39
N PRO A 78 -10.03 -12.13 0.74
CA PRO A 78 -10.74 -12.05 2.02
C PRO A 78 -11.94 -11.10 1.95
N TYR A 79 -11.74 -9.92 1.36
CA TYR A 79 -12.82 -8.95 1.21
C TYR A 79 -14.00 -9.48 0.37
N LEU A 80 -13.71 -10.18 -0.73
CA LEU A 80 -14.77 -10.80 -1.53
C LEU A 80 -15.46 -11.94 -0.79
N LYS A 81 -14.73 -12.75 -0.01
CA LYS A 81 -15.29 -13.93 0.66
C LYS A 81 -16.22 -13.54 1.81
N ASN A 82 -15.75 -12.69 2.72
CA ASN A 82 -16.44 -12.39 3.97
C ASN A 82 -16.29 -10.93 4.42
N LYS A 83 -15.97 -10.01 3.48
CA LYS A 83 -15.75 -8.58 3.77
C LYS A 83 -14.61 -8.30 4.75
N SER A 84 -13.75 -9.27 5.02
CA SER A 84 -12.57 -9.08 5.87
C SER A 84 -11.56 -8.14 5.22
N ILE A 85 -11.11 -7.16 5.99
CA ILE A 85 -10.10 -6.17 5.61
C ILE A 85 -8.74 -6.68 6.08
N VAL A 86 -7.99 -7.28 5.16
CA VAL A 86 -6.61 -7.75 5.41
C VAL A 86 -5.65 -6.90 4.60
N ALA A 87 -4.63 -6.34 5.25
CA ALA A 87 -3.68 -5.47 4.54
C ALA A 87 -2.93 -6.25 3.45
N CYS A 88 -2.69 -5.62 2.29
CA CYS A 88 -2.12 -6.31 1.13
C CYS A 88 -0.79 -7.04 1.41
N GLY A 89 0.10 -6.42 2.19
CA GLY A 89 1.39 -7.01 2.51
C GLY A 89 1.36 -8.04 3.66
N GLU A 90 0.28 -8.10 4.43
CA GLU A 90 0.16 -8.95 5.62
C GLU A 90 0.26 -10.44 5.27
N LYS A 91 0.92 -11.23 6.11
CA LYS A 91 1.13 -12.66 5.90
C LYS A 91 -0.20 -13.42 5.76
N THR A 92 -0.34 -14.19 4.69
CA THR A 92 -1.49 -15.09 4.47
C THR A 92 -1.02 -16.41 3.89
N LYS A 93 -1.90 -17.43 3.86
CA LYS A 93 -1.59 -18.78 3.40
C LYS A 93 -1.19 -18.84 1.91
N THR A 94 -1.60 -17.87 1.09
CA THR A 94 -1.35 -17.86 -0.36
C THR A 94 -0.12 -17.02 -0.75
N LYS A 95 0.71 -17.55 -1.67
CA LYS A 95 1.92 -16.88 -2.15
C LYS A 95 1.61 -15.73 -3.12
N GLY A 96 0.61 -15.92 -4.00
CA GLY A 96 0.14 -14.88 -4.90
C GLY A 96 -0.98 -14.06 -4.26
N LYS A 97 -0.82 -12.73 -4.14
CA LYS A 97 -1.84 -11.85 -3.57
C LYS A 97 -2.30 -10.85 -4.60
N ALA A 98 -3.61 -10.77 -4.77
CA ALA A 98 -4.26 -9.72 -5.54
C ALA A 98 -4.65 -8.59 -4.59
N CYS A 99 -4.24 -7.36 -4.90
CA CYS A 99 -4.48 -6.22 -4.04
C CYS A 99 -5.11 -5.04 -4.77
N ARG A 100 -5.99 -4.32 -4.07
CA ARG A 100 -6.64 -3.10 -4.55
C ARG A 100 -6.82 -2.08 -3.42
N PRO A 101 -6.84 -0.78 -3.74
CA PRO A 101 -7.14 0.24 -2.75
C PRO A 101 -8.62 0.16 -2.38
N LEU A 102 -8.93 0.38 -1.10
CA LEU A 102 -10.30 0.59 -0.65
C LEU A 102 -10.76 2.03 -0.90
N ARG A 103 -9.85 3.00 -0.79
CA ARG A 103 -10.15 4.43 -0.88
C ARG A 103 -9.42 5.09 -2.04
N ARG A 104 -10.13 5.96 -2.77
CA ARG A 104 -9.55 6.86 -3.77
C ARG A 104 -9.02 8.10 -3.06
N VAL A 105 -7.73 8.38 -3.21
CA VAL A 105 -7.06 9.54 -2.56
C VAL A 105 -6.60 10.56 -3.59
N ALA A 106 -6.34 10.13 -4.82
CA ALA A 106 -5.95 11.00 -5.93
C ALA A 106 -6.54 10.49 -7.25
N GLN A 107 -6.53 11.32 -8.28
CA GLN A 107 -6.93 10.92 -9.64
C GLN A 107 -6.09 9.75 -10.17
N SER A 108 -4.80 9.73 -9.83
CA SER A 108 -3.88 8.63 -10.16
C SER A 108 -4.11 7.35 -9.33
N THR A 109 -4.98 7.37 -8.30
CA THR A 109 -5.30 6.16 -7.55
C THR A 109 -5.99 5.18 -8.50
N PRO A 110 -5.51 3.93 -8.63
CA PRO A 110 -6.17 2.93 -9.46
C PRO A 110 -7.62 2.70 -9.01
N ILE A 111 -8.46 2.10 -9.89
CA ILE A 111 -9.84 1.73 -9.52
C ILE A 111 -9.87 0.98 -8.18
N THR A 112 -10.73 1.44 -7.27
CA THR A 112 -10.87 0.86 -5.94
C THR A 112 -11.65 -0.45 -6.00
N LEU A 113 -11.50 -1.30 -4.98
CA LEU A 113 -12.27 -2.55 -4.92
C LEU A 113 -13.79 -2.30 -4.87
N PRO A 114 -14.32 -1.33 -4.09
CA PRO A 114 -15.73 -0.95 -4.16
C PRO A 114 -16.17 -0.44 -5.53
N GLU A 115 -15.38 0.42 -6.19
CA GLU A 115 -15.68 0.90 -7.55
C GLU A 115 -15.70 -0.25 -8.57
N MET A 116 -14.78 -1.20 -8.43
CA MET A 116 -14.68 -2.35 -9.32
C MET A 116 -15.88 -3.29 -9.16
N LEU A 117 -16.37 -3.49 -7.93
CA LEU A 117 -17.56 -4.30 -7.64
C LEU A 117 -18.87 -3.69 -8.18
N LYS A 118 -18.90 -2.38 -8.46
CA LYS A 118 -20.03 -1.74 -9.14
C LYS A 118 -20.04 -2.00 -10.65
N LYS A 119 -18.90 -2.34 -11.23
CA LYS A 119 -18.73 -2.53 -12.68
C LYS A 119 -18.66 -3.99 -13.10
N ILE A 120 -18.18 -4.86 -12.22
CA ILE A 120 -17.86 -6.26 -12.53
C ILE A 120 -18.43 -7.15 -11.44
N SER A 121 -18.95 -8.31 -11.83
CA SER A 121 -19.42 -9.31 -10.88
C SER A 121 -18.30 -9.80 -9.95
N LYS A 122 -18.66 -10.05 -8.69
CA LYS A 122 -17.77 -10.65 -7.68
C LYS A 122 -17.13 -11.95 -8.18
N ALA A 123 -17.87 -12.76 -8.96
CA ALA A 123 -17.40 -14.03 -9.50
C ALA A 123 -16.26 -13.86 -10.52
N ALA A 124 -16.38 -12.91 -11.45
CA ALA A 124 -15.34 -12.62 -12.43
C ALA A 124 -14.05 -12.12 -11.76
N ILE A 125 -14.16 -11.25 -10.75
CA ILE A 125 -13.01 -10.79 -9.97
C ILE A 125 -12.37 -11.97 -9.24
N MET A 126 -13.17 -12.84 -8.60
CA MET A 126 -12.66 -14.01 -7.88
C MET A 126 -11.89 -14.98 -8.80
N LYS A 127 -12.37 -15.22 -10.03
CA LYS A 127 -11.68 -16.08 -11.01
C LYS A 127 -10.25 -15.61 -11.27
N GLU A 128 -10.06 -14.30 -11.44
CA GLU A 128 -8.75 -13.70 -11.69
C GLU A 128 -7.84 -13.72 -10.46
N VAL A 129 -8.41 -13.53 -9.27
CA VAL A 129 -7.67 -13.65 -8.01
C VAL A 129 -7.16 -15.07 -7.81
N ILE A 130 -7.97 -16.09 -8.11
CA ILE A 130 -7.56 -17.50 -8.02
C ILE A 130 -6.42 -17.80 -9.00
N LYS A 131 -6.45 -17.26 -10.23
CA LYS A 131 -5.33 -17.39 -11.19
C LYS A 131 -4.03 -16.82 -10.61
N LYS A 132 -4.09 -15.64 -9.98
CA LYS A 132 -2.94 -15.01 -9.31
C LYS A 132 -2.40 -15.83 -8.14
N GLU A 133 -3.28 -16.44 -7.36
CA GLU A 133 -2.90 -17.27 -6.22
C GLU A 133 -2.19 -18.55 -6.66
N LYS A 134 -2.67 -19.18 -7.74
CA LYS A 134 -2.07 -20.37 -8.35
C LYS A 134 -0.74 -20.06 -9.06
N ASN A 135 -0.66 -18.89 -9.71
CA ASN A 135 0.55 -18.42 -10.38
C ASN A 135 0.97 -17.05 -9.84
N PRO A 136 1.86 -16.99 -8.84
CA PRO A 136 2.34 -15.73 -8.27
C PRO A 136 3.00 -14.79 -9.27
N ASN A 137 3.49 -15.28 -10.42
CA ASN A 137 4.08 -14.46 -11.48
C ASN A 137 3.04 -13.88 -12.43
N TYR A 138 1.80 -14.38 -12.40
CA TYR A 138 0.69 -13.83 -13.19
C TYR A 138 0.50 -12.35 -12.91
N ARG A 139 0.53 -11.50 -13.95
CA ARG A 139 0.22 -10.08 -13.81
C ARG A 139 -1.25 -9.84 -14.16
N MET A 140 -2.06 -9.57 -13.13
CA MET A 140 -3.48 -9.30 -13.31
C MET A 140 -3.69 -8.02 -14.11
N GLN A 141 -4.43 -8.13 -15.21
CA GLN A 141 -4.77 -6.99 -16.08
C GLN A 141 -6.15 -6.46 -15.72
N TRP A 142 -6.24 -5.75 -14.60
CA TRP A 142 -7.51 -5.27 -14.08
C TRP A 142 -8.31 -4.36 -15.03
N SER A 143 -7.62 -3.59 -15.88
CA SER A 143 -8.27 -2.71 -16.86
C SER A 143 -9.09 -3.49 -17.88
N LYS A 144 -8.64 -4.70 -18.26
CA LYS A 144 -9.39 -5.58 -19.15
C LYS A 144 -10.66 -6.11 -18.52
N LEU A 145 -10.67 -6.30 -17.20
CA LEU A 145 -11.86 -6.77 -16.49
C LEU A 145 -12.96 -5.72 -16.42
N VAL A 146 -12.59 -4.43 -16.37
CA VAL A 146 -13.54 -3.30 -16.27
C VAL A 146 -14.13 -2.92 -17.63
N LYS A 147 -13.47 -3.30 -18.72
CA LYS A 147 -13.91 -3.06 -20.10
C LYS A 147 -14.73 -4.22 -20.68
N ALA A 148 -14.79 -5.35 -19.98
CA ALA A 148 -15.55 -6.54 -20.36
C ALA A 148 -16.92 -6.51 -19.67
#